data_AF-A0A445CE25-F1
#
_entry.id   AF-A0A445CE25-F1
#
_cell.length_a   1.000
_cell.length_b   1.000
_cell.length_c   1.000
_cell.angle_alpha   90.00
_cell.angle_beta   90.00
_cell.angle_gamma   90.00
#
_symmetry.space_group_name_H-M   'P 1'
#
loop_
_entity.id
_entity.type
_entity.pdbx_description
1 polymer ?
#
loop_
_entity_poly.entity_id
_entity_poly.type
_entity_poly.pdbx_seq_one_letter_code
_entity_poly.pdbx_strand_id
1 'polypeptide(L)'
;MDAYIDGCYKKDTYVRCYDSVICSVNDPDQWKKTDFDNVMLPSYRKPSHRLVNKRKRDPEEAEDRSQSHLSRRGKIQRCSNCGESGHKKGGCTKPPSVEITASSSSPGSAVWVVVMALHSLFEFSSVLLGRVLRGSSVIFLLS
;
A
#
# COMPACT_ATOMS: atom_id res chain seq x y z
N MET A 1 23.95 -4.91 51.24
CA MET A 1 24.09 -5.44 49.87
C MET A 1 24.16 -4.32 48.83
N ASP A 2 24.36 -3.07 49.25
CA ASP A 2 24.21 -1.88 48.40
C ASP A 2 25.55 -1.30 47.91
N ALA A 3 26.67 -1.96 48.20
CA ALA A 3 28.01 -1.47 47.88
C ALA A 3 28.47 -1.76 46.43
N TYR A 4 27.66 -2.44 45.62
CA TYR A 4 28.02 -2.92 44.27
C TYR A 4 27.18 -2.28 43.14
N ILE A 5 26.35 -1.29 43.44
CA ILE A 5 25.55 -0.63 42.40
C ILE A 5 26.37 0.49 41.78
N ASP A 6 26.68 0.36 40.48
CA ASP A 6 27.37 1.39 39.72
C ASP A 6 26.62 2.73 39.80
N GLY A 7 27.39 3.83 39.79
CA GLY A 7 26.86 5.17 39.88
C GLY A 7 25.75 5.47 38.87
N CYS A 8 25.76 4.86 37.68
CA CYS A 8 24.77 5.08 36.62
C CYS A 8 23.36 4.61 36.99
N TYR A 9 23.22 3.60 37.86
CA TYR A 9 21.92 3.05 38.27
C TYR A 9 21.32 3.74 39.49
N LYS A 10 21.96 4.80 40.00
CA LYS A 10 21.41 5.58 41.11
C LYS A 10 20.22 6.43 40.62
N LYS A 11 19.28 6.68 41.53
CA LYS A 11 18.12 7.53 41.24
C LYS A 11 18.55 8.93 40.79
N ASP A 12 19.60 9.47 41.41
CA ASP A 12 20.10 10.82 41.09
C ASP A 12 20.64 10.93 39.66
N THR A 13 21.33 9.90 39.16
CA THR A 13 21.78 9.87 37.76
C THR A 13 20.62 9.72 36.80
N TYR A 14 19.62 8.90 37.14
CA TYR A 14 18.40 8.79 36.34
C TYR A 14 17.69 10.15 36.21
N VAL A 15 17.47 10.85 37.33
CA VAL A 15 16.85 12.18 37.32
C VAL A 15 17.70 13.13 36.47
N ARG A 16 19.02 13.21 36.68
CA ARG A 16 19.90 14.08 35.89
C ARG A 16 19.87 13.80 34.37
N CYS A 17 19.71 12.55 33.96
CA CYS A 17 19.64 12.19 32.53
C CYS A 17 18.33 12.67 31.87
N TYR A 18 17.24 12.72 32.63
CA TYR A 18 15.90 13.06 32.13
C TYR A 18 15.40 14.43 32.61
N ASP A 19 16.18 15.15 33.40
CA ASP A 19 15.86 16.49 33.90
C ASP A 19 15.82 17.53 32.77
N SER A 20 16.62 17.32 31.72
CA SER A 20 16.61 18.20 30.55
C SER A 20 15.30 18.02 29.77
N VAL A 21 14.53 19.10 29.70
CA VAL A 21 13.37 19.18 28.81
C VAL A 21 13.87 19.18 27.36
N ILE A 22 13.44 18.18 26.58
CA ILE A 22 13.61 18.22 25.12
C ILE A 22 12.66 19.30 24.61
N CYS A 23 13.19 20.49 24.33
CA CYS A 23 12.42 21.54 23.70
C CYS A 23 11.94 21.06 22.33
N SER A 24 10.67 21.31 22.01
CA SER A 24 10.16 21.13 20.66
C SER A 24 11.01 21.93 19.69
N VAL A 25 11.32 21.33 18.54
CA VAL A 25 11.93 22.08 17.44
C VAL A 25 10.93 23.15 17.00
N ASN A 26 11.42 24.38 16.81
CA ASN A 26 10.62 25.49 16.31
C ASN A 26 9.96 25.14 14.98
N ASP A 27 8.82 25.76 14.69
CA ASP A 27 8.14 25.57 13.42
C ASP A 27 9.06 25.96 12.24
N PRO A 28 8.97 25.26 11.09
CA PRO A 28 9.78 25.57 9.91
C PRO A 28 9.71 27.04 9.48
N ASP A 29 8.57 27.69 9.72
CA ASP A 29 8.34 29.11 9.40
C ASP A 29 9.21 30.06 10.25
N GLN A 30 9.64 29.62 11.44
CA GLN A 30 10.51 30.40 12.35
C GLN A 30 12.00 30.19 12.07
N TRP A 31 12.36 29.29 11.15
CA TRP A 31 13.76 29.03 10.86
C TRP A 31 14.36 30.19 10.08
N LYS A 32 15.59 30.60 10.45
CA LYS A 32 16.33 31.62 9.72
C LYS A 32 16.57 31.13 8.30
N LYS A 33 16.11 31.90 7.31
CA LYS A 33 16.45 31.66 5.91
C LYS A 33 17.95 31.93 5.75
N THR A 34 18.68 30.94 5.28
CA THR A 34 20.11 31.07 4.98
C THR A 34 20.31 31.15 3.48
N ASP A 35 21.29 31.93 3.04
CA ASP A 35 21.68 32.05 1.62
C ASP A 35 22.49 30.84 1.10
N PHE A 36 22.63 29.80 1.92
CA PHE A 36 23.28 28.56 1.52
C PHE A 36 22.43 27.79 0.52
N ASP A 37 23.09 27.12 -0.41
CA ASP A 37 22.43 26.21 -1.33
C ASP A 37 21.66 25.13 -0.57
N ASN A 38 20.47 24.81 -1.07
CA ASN A 38 19.68 23.71 -0.54
C ASN A 38 20.49 22.42 -0.66
N VAL A 39 20.85 21.84 0.49
CA VAL A 39 21.52 20.54 0.53
C VAL A 39 20.57 19.52 -0.09
N MET A 40 20.96 18.94 -1.23
CA MET A 40 20.20 17.82 -1.78
C MET A 40 20.17 16.70 -0.75
N LEU A 41 18.97 16.29 -0.37
CA LEU A 41 18.81 15.09 0.44
C LEU A 41 19.51 13.92 -0.27
N PRO A 42 20.18 13.03 0.48
CA PRO A 42 20.63 11.77 -0.08
C PRO A 42 19.47 11.12 -0.83
N SER A 43 19.70 10.70 -2.07
CA SER A 43 18.67 10.02 -2.84
C SER A 43 18.11 8.87 -2.01
N TYR A 44 16.81 8.92 -1.71
CA TYR A 44 16.15 7.84 -1.02
C TYR A 44 16.31 6.55 -1.83
N ARG A 45 17.06 5.59 -1.27
CA ARG A 45 17.23 4.26 -1.85
C ARG A 45 16.20 3.36 -1.17
N LYS A 46 15.17 2.93 -1.90
CA LYS A 46 14.38 1.77 -1.47
C LYS A 46 15.36 0.61 -1.28
N PRO A 47 15.37 -0.08 -0.13
CA PRO A 47 16.16 -1.29 0.02
C PRO A 47 15.88 -2.23 -1.16
N SER A 48 16.94 -2.63 -1.88
CA SER A 48 16.84 -3.50 -3.06
C SER A 48 16.08 -4.80 -2.72
N HIS A 49 16.25 -5.28 -1.49
CA HIS A 49 15.54 -6.43 -0.97
C HIS A 49 14.43 -5.98 -0.02
N ARG A 50 13.19 -6.25 -0.44
CA ARG A 50 12.07 -6.39 0.48
C ARG A 50 12.46 -7.43 1.53
N LEU A 51 12.52 -7.05 2.80
CA LEU A 51 12.69 -7.99 3.90
C LEU A 51 11.51 -8.98 3.84
N VAL A 52 11.78 -10.19 3.36
CA VAL A 52 10.77 -11.25 3.35
C VAL A 52 10.72 -11.77 4.77
N ASN A 53 9.71 -11.33 5.53
CA ASN A 53 9.47 -11.83 6.87
C ASN A 53 8.91 -13.26 6.76
N LYS A 54 9.79 -14.23 6.49
CA LYS A 54 9.46 -15.65 6.65
C LYS A 54 9.69 -15.99 8.12
N ARG A 55 8.60 -16.20 8.86
CA ARG A 55 8.69 -16.84 10.16
C ARG A 55 9.38 -18.19 10.02
N LYS A 56 10.21 -18.58 10.99
CA LYS A 56 10.65 -19.97 11.10
C LYS A 56 9.42 -20.83 11.40
N ARG A 57 9.24 -21.89 10.62
CA ARG A 57 8.11 -22.81 10.77
C ARG A 57 8.45 -23.87 11.81
N ASP A 58 7.48 -24.20 12.66
CA ASP A 58 7.60 -25.33 13.59
C ASP A 58 7.63 -26.65 12.80
N PRO A 59 8.47 -27.63 13.18
CA PRO A 59 8.54 -28.95 12.54
C PRO A 59 7.21 -29.71 12.45
N GLU A 60 6.22 -29.45 13.30
CA GLU A 60 4.91 -30.13 13.25
C GLU A 60 3.95 -29.55 12.18
N GLU A 61 4.23 -28.36 11.65
CA GLU A 61 3.33 -27.73 10.70
C GLU A 61 3.45 -28.32 9.27
N ALA A 62 2.42 -29.04 8.82
CA ALA A 62 2.35 -29.65 7.49
C ALA A 62 2.58 -28.64 6.36
N GLU A 63 3.45 -28.98 5.39
CA GLU A 63 3.61 -28.22 4.13
C GLU A 63 2.26 -28.07 3.42
N ASP A 64 1.65 -26.89 3.52
CA ASP A 64 0.53 -26.54 2.66
C ASP A 64 1.10 -26.25 1.27
N ARG A 65 1.47 -27.33 0.58
CA ARG A 65 1.94 -27.36 -0.82
C ARG A 65 0.77 -27.36 -1.80
N SER A 66 -0.40 -26.90 -1.34
CA SER A 66 -1.58 -26.72 -2.14
C SER A 66 -1.93 -25.23 -2.04
N GLN A 67 -2.37 -24.46 -3.04
CA GLN A 67 -3.55 -24.69 -3.86
C GLN A 67 -3.65 -23.68 -5.04
N SER A 68 -2.57 -23.13 -5.61
CA SER A 68 -2.74 -22.13 -6.71
C SER A 68 -1.87 -22.30 -7.95
N HIS A 69 -0.86 -23.16 -7.91
CA HIS A 69 0.01 -23.33 -9.07
C HIS A 69 -0.01 -24.78 -9.52
N LEU A 70 -0.87 -25.08 -10.50
CA LEU A 70 -0.76 -26.31 -11.27
C LEU A 70 0.67 -26.38 -11.80
N SER A 71 1.47 -27.27 -11.22
CA SER A 71 2.84 -27.49 -11.64
C SER A 71 2.81 -27.87 -13.11
N ARG A 72 3.52 -27.13 -13.97
CA ARG A 72 3.65 -27.46 -15.41
C ARG A 72 4.38 -28.78 -15.66
N ARG A 73 4.78 -29.50 -14.60
CA ARG A 73 5.44 -30.80 -14.67
C ARG A 73 4.50 -31.82 -15.32
N GLY A 74 4.98 -32.49 -16.36
CA GLY A 74 4.25 -33.55 -17.07
C GLY A 74 3.45 -33.11 -18.30
N LYS A 75 3.19 -31.81 -18.51
CA LYS A 75 2.46 -31.35 -19.72
C LYS A 75 3.42 -31.13 -20.89
N ILE A 76 3.27 -31.94 -21.95
CA ILE A 76 3.96 -31.74 -23.23
C ILE A 76 3.60 -30.36 -23.79
N GLN A 77 4.59 -29.49 -23.92
CA GLN A 77 4.43 -28.16 -24.48
C GLN A 77 4.42 -28.25 -26.00
N ARG A 78 3.25 -28.02 -26.60
CA ARG A 78 3.09 -27.94 -28.06
C ARG A 78 3.28 -26.51 -28.55
N CYS A 79 3.81 -26.37 -29.75
CA CYS A 79 3.93 -25.10 -30.43
C CYS A 79 2.53 -24.55 -30.73
N SER A 80 2.25 -23.31 -30.34
CA SER A 80 0.96 -22.67 -30.62
C SER A 80 0.77 -22.28 -32.09
N ASN A 81 1.83 -22.39 -32.91
CA ASN A 81 1.78 -22.07 -34.33
C ASN A 81 1.50 -23.31 -35.19
N CYS A 82 2.21 -24.42 -34.91
CA CYS A 82 2.13 -25.63 -35.73
C CYS A 82 1.60 -26.88 -34.99
N GLY A 83 1.33 -26.79 -33.69
CA GLY A 83 0.82 -27.90 -32.88
C GLY A 83 1.86 -28.98 -32.51
N GLU A 84 3.06 -28.96 -33.10
CA GLU A 84 4.10 -29.97 -32.84
C GLU A 84 4.78 -29.77 -31.49
N SER A 85 5.23 -30.87 -30.87
CA SER A 85 6.07 -30.85 -29.68
C SER A 85 7.55 -30.74 -30.03
N GLY A 86 8.35 -30.15 -29.14
CA GLY A 86 9.81 -30.03 -29.31
C GLY A 86 10.31 -28.60 -29.52
N HIS A 87 9.40 -27.66 -29.83
CA HIS A 87 9.72 -26.24 -29.90
C HIS A 87 8.54 -25.38 -29.41
N LYS A 88 8.80 -24.12 -29.11
CA LYS A 88 7.78 -23.10 -28.76
C LYS A 88 7.57 -22.17 -29.96
N LYS A 89 6.51 -21.35 -29.94
CA LYS A 89 6.14 -20.41 -31.01
C LYS A 89 7.34 -19.62 -31.57
N GLY A 90 8.22 -19.11 -30.71
CA GLY A 90 9.38 -18.31 -31.10
C GLY A 90 10.48 -19.05 -31.86
N GLY A 91 10.51 -20.39 -31.81
CA GLY A 91 11.44 -21.23 -32.58
C GLY A 91 10.75 -22.02 -33.69
N CYS A 92 9.55 -21.60 -34.12
CA CYS A 92 8.81 -22.28 -35.17
C CYS A 92 9.27 -21.80 -36.55
N THR A 93 9.65 -22.73 -37.41
CA THR A 93 10.04 -22.45 -38.81
C THR A 93 8.83 -22.25 -39.74
N LYS A 94 7.64 -22.72 -39.33
CA LYS A 94 6.41 -22.58 -40.12
C LYS A 94 5.89 -21.14 -40.07
N PRO A 95 5.26 -20.62 -41.14
CA PRO A 95 4.66 -19.30 -41.11
C PRO A 95 3.61 -19.20 -39.99
N PRO A 96 3.37 -18.01 -39.42
CA PRO A 96 2.35 -17.82 -38.40
C PRO A 96 0.97 -18.22 -38.94
N SER A 97 0.27 -19.13 -38.27
CA SER A 97 -1.13 -19.40 -38.55
C SER A 97 -1.93 -18.16 -38.18
N VAL A 98 -2.52 -17.53 -39.20
CA VAL A 98 -3.46 -16.42 -39.02
C VAL A 98 -4.78 -17.02 -38.58
N GLU A 99 -4.92 -17.30 -37.29
CA GLU A 99 -6.23 -17.60 -36.72
C GLU A 99 -6.94 -16.28 -36.41
N ILE A 100 -7.98 -16.00 -37.21
CA ILE A 100 -8.90 -14.87 -37.05
C ILE A 100 -9.45 -14.93 -35.62
N THR A 101 -9.10 -13.95 -34.80
CA THR A 101 -9.78 -13.71 -33.53
C THR A 101 -11.18 -13.21 -33.85
N ALA A 102 -12.12 -14.14 -33.97
CA ALA A 102 -13.54 -13.82 -33.91
C ALA A 102 -13.78 -13.10 -32.58
N SER A 103 -14.07 -11.81 -32.68
CA SER A 103 -14.55 -10.96 -31.60
C SER A 103 -15.80 -11.58 -30.98
N SER A 104 -15.66 -12.22 -29.83
CA SER A 104 -16.78 -12.48 -28.94
C SER A 104 -17.03 -11.24 -28.09
N SER A 105 -17.88 -10.35 -28.60
CA SER A 105 -18.51 -9.31 -27.79
C SER A 105 -19.42 -9.98 -26.75
N SER A 106 -18.98 -10.00 -25.49
CA SER A 106 -19.83 -10.40 -24.37
C SER A 106 -20.44 -9.15 -23.72
N PRO A 107 -21.78 -9.03 -23.61
CA PRO A 107 -22.44 -7.82 -23.11
C PRO A 107 -22.44 -7.81 -21.58
N GLY A 108 -21.37 -7.28 -20.99
CA GLY A 108 -21.26 -7.04 -19.54
C GLY A 108 -21.47 -5.58 -19.11
N SER A 109 -21.70 -4.65 -20.04
CA SER A 109 -21.60 -3.21 -19.76
C SER A 109 -22.86 -2.56 -19.18
N ALA A 110 -24.05 -3.18 -19.29
CA ALA A 110 -25.30 -2.51 -18.92
C ALA A 110 -25.52 -2.44 -17.39
N VAL A 111 -25.07 -3.44 -16.63
CA VAL A 111 -25.34 -3.53 -15.19
C VAL A 111 -24.58 -2.48 -14.39
N TRP A 112 -23.33 -2.19 -14.75
CA TRP A 112 -22.50 -1.18 -14.09
C TRP A 112 -23.02 0.25 -14.29
N VAL A 113 -23.60 0.55 -15.46
CA VAL A 113 -24.18 1.87 -15.74
C VAL A 113 -25.38 2.14 -14.81
N VAL A 114 -26.22 1.13 -14.60
CA VAL A 114 -27.38 1.23 -13.69
C VAL A 114 -26.94 1.37 -12.23
N VAL A 115 -25.93 0.61 -11.79
CA VAL A 115 -25.41 0.67 -10.42
C VAL A 115 -24.81 2.06 -10.11
N MET A 116 -24.07 2.65 -11.04
CA MET A 116 -23.50 4.00 -10.87
C MET A 116 -24.57 5.10 -10.88
N ALA A 117 -25.60 4.95 -11.74
CA ALA A 117 -26.71 5.90 -11.79
C ALA A 117 -27.53 5.89 -10.49
N LEU A 118 -27.81 4.72 -9.92
CA LEU A 118 -28.55 4.60 -8.65
C LEU A 118 -27.74 5.12 -7.46
N HIS A 119 -26.42 4.89 -7.44
CA HIS A 119 -25.57 5.41 -6.36
C HIS A 119 -25.46 6.94 -6.39
N SER A 120 -25.46 7.56 -7.58
CA SER A 120 -25.51 9.01 -7.70
C SER A 120 -26.84 9.58 -7.19
N LEU A 121 -27.97 8.96 -7.53
CA LEU A 121 -29.29 9.43 -7.07
C LEU A 121 -29.49 9.27 -5.56
N PHE A 122 -28.84 8.30 -4.92
CA PHE A 122 -28.89 8.10 -3.47
C PHE A 122 -28.15 9.22 -2.70
N GLU A 123 -27.03 9.73 -3.22
CA GLU A 123 -26.30 10.84 -2.59
C GLU A 123 -26.93 12.23 -2.88
N PHE A 124 -27.66 12.39 -3.98
CA PHE A 124 -28.38 13.65 -4.26
C PHE A 124 -29.55 13.92 -3.30
N SER A 125 -30.14 12.89 -2.66
CA SER A 125 -31.21 13.09 -1.65
C SER A 125 -30.69 13.54 -0.28
N SER A 126 -29.48 13.15 0.11
CA SER A 126 -28.89 13.52 1.41
C SER A 126 -28.53 15.01 1.51
N VAL A 127 -28.22 15.66 0.37
CA VAL A 127 -27.83 17.08 0.35
C VAL A 127 -29.04 18.03 0.44
N LEU A 128 -30.24 17.60 0.00
CA LEU A 128 -31.42 18.47 -0.03
C LEU A 128 -32.18 18.56 1.30
N LEU A 129 -32.03 17.60 2.22
CA LEU A 129 -32.68 17.66 3.55
C LEU A 129 -31.82 18.30 4.66
N GLY A 130 -30.53 18.56 4.41
CA GLY A 130 -29.58 19.05 5.42
C GLY A 130 -29.44 20.57 5.57
N ARG A 131 -30.22 21.39 4.85
CA ARG A 131 -30.00 22.86 4.75
C ARG A 131 -31.15 23.75 5.25
N VAL A 132 -32.03 23.28 6.15
CA VAL A 132 -33.18 24.08 6.64
C VAL A 132 -33.09 24.57 8.10
N LEU A 133 -32.08 24.19 8.90
CA LEU A 133 -31.98 24.73 10.28
C LEU A 133 -30.56 25.15 10.64
N ARG A 134 -30.12 26.31 10.12
CA ARG A 134 -29.07 27.15 10.75
C ARG A 134 -29.14 28.55 10.14
N GLY A 135 -30.00 29.38 10.70
CA GLY A 135 -30.15 30.77 10.28
C GLY A 135 -31.13 31.53 11.16
N SER A 136 -30.71 31.89 12.37
CA SER A 136 -31.29 33.01 13.13
C SER A 136 -30.32 33.39 14.25
N SER A 137 -29.52 34.42 13.99
CA SER A 137 -28.77 35.16 14.99
C SER A 137 -29.74 36.02 15.82
N VAL A 138 -29.76 35.88 17.14
CA VAL A 138 -30.22 36.96 18.03
C VAL A 138 -29.33 37.02 19.26
N ILE A 139 -28.72 38.19 19.40
CA ILE A 139 -27.92 38.69 20.52
C ILE A 139 -28.86 38.97 21.69
N PHE A 140 -28.52 38.56 22.92
CA PHE A 140 -28.99 39.24 24.13
C PHE A 140 -27.86 39.33 25.16
N LEU A 141 -27.48 40.57 25.46
CA LEU A 141 -26.69 41.00 26.60
C LEU A 141 -27.60 41.15 27.85
N LEU A 142 -26.99 41.00 29.03
CA LEU A 142 -27.34 41.57 30.35
C LEU A 142 -28.61 41.06 31.07
N SER A 143 -28.42 40.23 32.10
CA SER A 143 -28.66 40.55 33.53
C SER A 143 -28.08 39.46 34.42
#